data_AF-A0A914QBY0-F1
#
_entry.id   AF-A0A914QBY0-F1
#
_cell.length_a   1.000
_cell.length_b   1.000
_cell.length_c   1.000
_cell.angle_alpha   90.00
_cell.angle_beta   90.00
_cell.angle_gamma   90.00
#
_symmetry.space_group_name_H-M   'P 1'
#
loop_
_entity.id
_entity.type
_entity.pdbx_description
1 polymer ?
#
loop_
_entity_poly.entity_id
_entity_poly.type
_entity_poly.pdbx_seq_one_letter_code
_entity_poly.pdbx_strand_id
1 'polypeptide(L)'
;MQYEIFFCLYNLVCRYFAHENSVGTVMEIAPYSKTYLIGDNNTPNCHYSLHINSLGGPTAENAQLGDKVYHEWKCETHTYAIKVYECYVHDGNNRRYMLIDENG
;
A
#
# COMPACT_ATOMS: atom_id res chain seq x y z
N MET A 1 -30.84 -9.23 35.00
CA MET A 1 -31.94 -8.81 34.10
C MET A 1 -31.64 -7.36 33.73
N GLN A 2 -30.88 -7.03 32.67
CA GLN A 2 -30.82 -7.64 31.32
C GLN A 2 -32.19 -7.53 30.65
N TYR A 3 -32.42 -6.99 29.44
CA TYR A 3 -31.60 -6.72 28.23
C TYR A 3 -32.06 -5.36 27.61
N GLU A 4 -31.40 -4.62 26.70
CA GLU A 4 -29.99 -4.30 26.37
C GLU A 4 -29.96 -3.09 25.39
N ILE A 5 -28.79 -2.59 24.94
CA ILE A 5 -28.63 -1.34 24.15
C ILE A 5 -28.89 -1.55 22.65
N PHE A 6 -29.80 -0.78 22.04
CA PHE A 6 -30.00 -0.77 20.59
C PHE A 6 -28.94 0.08 19.87
N PHE A 7 -27.83 -0.53 19.46
CA PHE A 7 -26.97 0.03 18.41
C PHE A 7 -27.53 -0.31 17.03
N CYS A 8 -27.81 0.71 16.22
CA CYS A 8 -28.27 0.52 14.85
C CYS A 8 -27.07 0.21 13.93
N LEU A 9 -26.75 -1.07 13.78
CA LEU A 9 -25.73 -1.56 12.83
C LEU A 9 -26.33 -1.67 11.43
N TYR A 10 -25.95 -0.75 10.55
CA TYR A 10 -26.34 -0.78 9.13
C TYR A 10 -25.31 -1.53 8.30
N ASN A 11 -25.72 -2.66 7.70
CA ASN A 11 -24.93 -3.34 6.66
C ASN A 11 -25.20 -2.70 5.30
N LEU A 12 -24.22 -1.97 4.78
CA LEU A 12 -24.26 -1.33 3.46
C LEU A 12 -23.52 -2.23 2.46
N VAL A 13 -24.20 -2.76 1.44
CA VAL A 13 -23.53 -3.48 0.34
C VAL A 13 -23.87 -2.81 -0.99
N CYS A 14 -23.03 -1.87 -1.39
CA CYS A 14 -23.09 -1.26 -2.71
C CYS A 14 -22.38 -2.16 -3.74
N ARG A 15 -23.11 -2.68 -4.73
CA ARG A 15 -22.52 -3.25 -5.94
C ARG A 15 -22.69 -2.27 -7.09
N TYR A 16 -21.58 -1.83 -7.68
CA TYR A 16 -21.60 -1.05 -8.92
C TYR A 16 -21.41 -2.00 -10.11
N PHE A 17 -22.09 -1.72 -11.22
CA PHE A 17 -21.79 -2.35 -12.51
C PHE A 17 -20.91 -1.38 -13.31
N ALA A 18 -19.68 -1.78 -13.61
CA ALA A 18 -18.82 -1.04 -14.53
C ALA A 18 -19.34 -1.22 -15.96
N HIS A 19 -19.74 -0.13 -16.61
CA HIS A 19 -19.91 -0.12 -18.06
C HIS A 19 -18.59 0.30 -18.70
N GLU A 20 -18.02 -0.56 -19.54
CA GLU A 20 -16.76 -0.26 -20.23
C GLU A 20 -16.99 0.79 -21.33
N ASN A 21 -16.58 2.03 -21.06
CA ASN A 21 -16.52 3.10 -22.05
C ASN A 21 -15.06 3.47 -22.27
N SER A 22 -14.55 3.20 -23.47
CA SER A 22 -13.15 3.49 -23.85
C SER A 22 -12.94 4.99 -24.10
N VAL A 23 -12.63 5.73 -23.02
CA VAL A 23 -12.25 7.14 -23.11
C VAL A 23 -10.75 7.25 -23.41
N GLY A 24 -10.41 7.50 -24.67
CA GLY A 24 -9.04 7.83 -25.06
C GLY A 24 -8.64 9.21 -24.52
N THR A 25 -7.68 9.24 -23.60
CA THR A 25 -7.02 10.48 -23.15
C THR A 25 -5.53 10.43 -23.46
N VAL A 26 -5.04 11.45 -24.17
CA VAL A 26 -3.58 11.64 -24.34
C VAL A 26 -3.06 12.18 -23.03
N MET A 27 -2.33 11.35 -22.29
CA MET A 27 -1.64 11.72 -21.07
C MET A 27 -0.14 11.78 -21.38
N GLU A 28 0.50 12.92 -21.13
CA GLU A 28 1.96 13.00 -21.11
C GLU A 28 2.48 12.32 -19.84
N ILE A 29 2.64 11.01 -19.91
CA ILE A 29 3.23 10.19 -18.86
C ILE A 29 4.75 10.32 -19.01
N ALA A 30 5.45 10.86 -18.01
CA ALA A 30 6.90 10.67 -17.91
C ALA A 30 7.15 9.15 -17.83
N PRO A 31 7.83 8.53 -18.83
CA PRO A 31 7.68 7.10 -19.08
C PRO A 31 8.57 6.26 -18.17
N TYR A 32 8.27 6.25 -16.88
CA TYR A 32 8.51 5.09 -16.03
C TYR A 32 7.46 4.03 -16.37
N SER A 33 7.56 3.51 -17.60
CA SER A 33 6.86 2.30 -17.99
C SER A 33 7.33 1.20 -17.05
N LYS A 34 6.49 0.83 -16.07
CA LYS A 34 6.54 -0.49 -15.45
C LYS A 34 6.23 -1.49 -16.56
N THR A 35 7.27 -1.84 -17.31
CA THR A 35 7.23 -2.93 -18.26
C THR A 35 6.94 -4.17 -17.42
N TYR A 36 5.67 -4.57 -17.39
CA TYR A 36 5.31 -5.93 -17.03
C TYR A 36 5.89 -6.83 -18.12
N LEU A 37 7.18 -7.12 -17.98
CA LEU A 37 7.76 -8.31 -18.55
C LEU A 37 6.88 -9.45 -18.02
N ILE A 38 6.16 -10.10 -18.92
CA ILE A 38 5.42 -11.33 -18.62
C ILE A 38 6.48 -12.43 -18.50
N GLY A 39 7.28 -12.31 -17.44
CA GLY A 39 8.41 -13.16 -17.09
C GLY A 39 7.91 -14.25 -16.17
N ASP A 40 7.63 -15.39 -16.78
CA ASP A 40 7.60 -16.74 -16.19
C ASP A 40 7.58 -16.84 -14.66
N ASN A 41 6.36 -16.95 -14.10
CA ASN A 41 5.88 -17.57 -12.85
C ASN A 41 6.76 -17.66 -11.56
N ASN A 42 7.92 -17.00 -11.50
CA ASN A 42 8.97 -17.16 -10.49
C ASN A 42 9.29 -15.85 -9.75
N THR A 43 8.41 -14.85 -9.83
CA THR A 43 8.51 -13.64 -9.02
C THR A 43 8.24 -14.01 -7.55
N PRO A 44 9.14 -13.68 -6.60
CA PRO A 44 8.94 -14.04 -5.21
C PRO A 44 7.72 -13.32 -4.62
N ASN A 45 6.99 -14.00 -3.73
CA ASN A 45 5.94 -13.35 -2.95
C ASN A 45 6.58 -12.37 -1.96
N CYS A 46 6.11 -11.13 -1.95
CA CYS A 46 6.70 -10.03 -1.19
C CYS A 46 5.63 -9.26 -0.44
N HIS A 47 5.92 -8.96 0.82
CA HIS A 47 5.03 -8.30 1.76
C HIS A 47 5.67 -7.02 2.29
N TYR A 48 4.82 -6.07 2.62
CA TYR A 48 5.18 -4.79 3.22
C TYR A 48 4.35 -4.60 4.49
N SER A 49 5.01 -4.24 5.57
CA SER A 49 4.37 -3.96 6.86
C SER A 49 4.99 -2.73 7.51
N LEU A 50 4.19 -2.07 8.34
CA LEU A 50 4.62 -0.98 9.20
C LEU A 50 4.67 -1.48 10.63
N HIS A 51 5.70 -1.12 11.39
CA HIS A 51 5.88 -1.52 12.79
C HIS A 51 6.16 -0.29 13.66
N ILE A 52 5.66 -0.29 14.90
CA ILE A 52 5.80 0.85 15.82
C ILE A 52 6.93 0.60 16.83
N ASN A 53 7.73 1.64 17.09
CA ASN A 53 8.76 1.75 18.14
C ASN A 53 9.96 0.79 18.06
N SER A 54 9.89 -0.32 17.33
CA SER A 54 11.01 -1.20 17.06
C SER A 54 10.92 -1.90 15.71
N LEU A 55 12.08 -2.33 15.18
CA LEU A 55 12.17 -3.35 14.13
C LEU A 55 11.45 -4.62 14.60
N GLY A 56 10.55 -5.17 13.79
CA GLY A 56 9.70 -6.31 14.18
C GLY A 56 8.76 -6.05 15.36
N GLY A 57 8.44 -4.79 15.66
CA GLY A 57 7.47 -4.41 16.70
C GLY A 57 6.01 -4.79 16.35
N PRO A 58 5.01 -4.34 17.13
CA PRO A 58 3.61 -4.50 16.73
C PRO A 58 3.31 -3.76 15.42
N THR A 59 2.45 -4.34 14.58
CA THR A 59 2.03 -3.73 13.31
C THR A 59 1.34 -2.39 13.54
N ALA A 60 1.68 -1.37 12.75
CA ALA A 60 1.10 -0.05 12.83
C ALA A 60 -0.24 0.03 12.09
N GLU A 61 -1.35 0.03 12.83
CA GLU A 61 -2.66 0.44 12.28
C GLU A 61 -2.83 1.97 12.32
N ASN A 62 -2.30 2.61 13.37
CA ASN A 62 -2.30 4.06 13.57
C ASN A 62 -0.98 4.47 14.24
N ALA A 63 -0.48 5.67 13.95
CA ALA A 63 0.72 6.23 14.59
C ALA A 63 0.45 7.66 15.08
N GLN A 64 1.05 8.04 16.21
CA GLN A 64 0.95 9.36 16.81
C GLN A 64 2.17 10.22 16.50
N LEU A 65 2.05 11.54 16.68
CA LEU A 65 3.18 12.46 16.54
C LEU A 65 4.25 12.15 17.59
N GLY A 66 5.43 11.76 17.13
CA GLY A 66 6.56 11.34 17.96
C GLY A 66 6.83 9.83 17.96
N ASP A 67 5.89 9.01 17.49
CA ASP A 67 6.12 7.57 17.30
C ASP A 67 7.15 7.34 16.19
N LYS A 68 7.99 6.30 16.37
CA LYS A 68 8.88 5.82 15.32
C LYS A 68 8.22 4.71 14.53
N VAL A 69 7.92 4.98 13.27
CA VAL A 69 7.40 4.00 12.33
C VAL A 69 8.55 3.37 11.56
N TYR A 70 8.59 2.04 11.58
CA TYR A 70 9.55 1.21 10.87
C TYR A 70 8.86 0.56 9.68
N HIS A 71 9.42 0.74 8.49
CA HIS A 71 8.94 0.13 7.26
C HIS A 71 9.70 -1.19 7.05
N GLU A 72 8.98 -2.31 7.00
CA GLU A 72 9.56 -3.63 6.72
C GLU A 72 9.10 -4.11 5.33
N TRP A 73 10.06 -4.50 4.50
CA TRP A 73 9.83 -5.18 3.23
C TRP A 73 10.45 -6.57 3.31
N LYS A 74 9.68 -7.60 2.97
CA LYS A 74 10.10 -9.00 3.13
C LYS A 74 9.61 -9.84 1.96
N CYS A 75 10.48 -10.64 1.36
CA CYS A 75 10.12 -11.60 0.32
C CYS A 75 10.45 -13.03 0.77
N GLU A 76 9.63 -13.99 0.36
CA GLU A 76 9.80 -15.41 0.69
C GLU A 76 10.78 -16.08 -0.28
N THR A 77 12.04 -15.66 -0.25
CA THR A 77 13.07 -16.13 -1.18
C THR A 77 14.48 -16.01 -0.61
N HIS A 78 15.36 -16.92 -1.07
CA HIS A 78 16.80 -16.91 -0.79
C HIS A 78 17.64 -16.50 -2.01
N THR A 79 17.01 -16.30 -3.18
CA THR A 79 17.70 -16.03 -4.45
C THR A 79 17.62 -14.57 -4.89
N TYR A 80 16.67 -13.79 -4.35
CA TYR A 80 16.48 -12.38 -4.67
C TYR A 80 16.62 -11.51 -3.42
N ALA A 81 17.09 -10.28 -3.63
CA ALA A 81 17.12 -9.24 -2.61
C ALA A 81 16.14 -8.12 -2.98
N ILE A 82 15.60 -7.44 -1.96
CA ILE A 82 14.74 -6.28 -2.16
C ILE A 82 15.62 -5.04 -2.28
N LYS A 83 15.36 -4.21 -3.29
CA LYS A 83 15.73 -2.80 -3.27
C LYS A 83 14.46 -1.97 -3.43
N VAL A 84 14.25 -1.04 -2.51
CA VAL A 84 13.15 -0.08 -2.58
C VAL A 84 13.63 1.08 -3.44
N TYR A 85 12.84 1.44 -4.44
CA TYR A 85 13.02 2.63 -5.27
C TYR A 85 11.78 3.49 -5.08
N GLU A 86 11.97 4.78 -4.77
CA GLU A 86 10.89 5.76 -4.58
C GLU A 86 9.80 5.35 -3.58
N CYS A 87 9.90 5.80 -2.33
CA CYS A 87 8.82 5.66 -1.34
C CYS A 87 8.16 7.02 -1.08
N TYR A 88 6.83 7.08 -1.14
CA TYR A 88 6.05 8.29 -0.90
C TYR A 88 4.94 8.06 0.13
N VAL A 89 4.75 9.02 1.03
CA VAL A 89 3.56 9.13 1.90
C VAL A 89 2.56 10.08 1.27
N HIS A 90 1.31 9.66 1.19
CA HIS A 90 0.20 10.45 0.65
C HIS A 90 -0.74 10.90 1.75
N ASP A 91 -1.27 12.13 1.65
CA ASP A 91 -2.20 12.70 2.64
C ASP A 91 -3.69 12.54 2.26
N GLY A 92 -3.97 11.84 1.17
CA GLY A 92 -5.32 11.71 0.57
C GLY A 92 -5.78 12.92 -0.26
N ASN A 93 -5.13 14.09 -0.11
CA ASN A 93 -5.47 15.34 -0.79
C ASN A 93 -4.43 15.72 -1.86
N ASN A 94 -3.98 14.71 -2.59
CA ASN A 94 -3.04 14.81 -3.72
C ASN A 94 -1.65 15.38 -3.39
N ARG A 95 -1.30 15.56 -2.10
CA ARG A 95 0.07 15.85 -1.68
C ARG A 95 0.80 14.54 -1.42
N ARG A 96 2.07 14.48 -1.84
CA ARG A 96 2.98 13.37 -1.58
C ARG A 96 4.29 13.88 -0.98
N TYR A 97 4.83 13.13 -0.04
CA TYR A 97 6.10 13.43 0.63
C TYR A 97 7.05 12.25 0.39
N MET A 98 8.23 12.54 -0.15
CA MET A 98 9.24 11.52 -0.46
C MET A 98 9.94 11.07 0.83
N LEU A 99 9.99 9.76 1.06
CA LEU A 99 10.73 9.13 2.15
C LEU A 99 12.03 8.47 1.67
N ILE A 100 11.99 7.89 0.47
CA ILE A 100 13.12 7.23 -0.22
C ILE A 100 13.09 7.74 -1.66
N ASP A 101 14.25 8.06 -2.23
CA ASP A 101 14.35 8.62 -3.59
C ASP A 101 14.63 7.53 -4.66
N GLU A 102 14.98 7.95 -5.86
CA GLU A 102 15.28 7.09 -7.02
C GLU A 102 16.58 6.24 -6.87
N ASN A 103 17.42 6.56 -5.89
CA ASN A 103 18.67 5.82 -5.62
C ASN A 103 18.48 4.69 -4.61
N GLY A 104 17.42 4.74 -3.79
CA GLY A 104 17.05 3.76 -2.76
C GLY A 104 17.70 4.01 -1.40
#